data_AF-A0A3N5VT67-F1
#
_entry.id   AF-A0A3N5VT67-F1
#
_cell.length_a   1.000
_cell.length_b   1.000
_cell.length_c   1.000
_cell.angle_alpha   90.00
_cell.angle_beta   90.00
_cell.angle_gamma   90.00
#
_symmetry.space_group_name_H-M   'P 1'
#
loop_
_entity.id
_entity.type
_entity.pdbx_description
1 polymer ?
#
loop_
_entity_poly.entity_id
_entity_poly.type
_entity_poly.pdbx_seq_one_letter_code
_entity_poly.pdbx_strand_id
1 'polypeptide(L)'
;MEKIKVLAIDSHRNGIYGQPFSVVLFEWRDDGKARRMLGIELGEEAEKDLGAAPTFVVDVDMAAAGNVEFGHNSWRGDHFTGALRKAIAEWRDAQRAEWDAELASAPGAAA
;
A
#
# COMPACT_ATOMS: atom_id res chain seq x y z
N MET A 1 -8.76 1.00 16.17
CA MET A 1 -8.27 0.89 14.79
C MET A 1 -8.75 2.11 14.05
N GLU A 2 -7.83 2.94 13.56
CA GLU A 2 -8.21 4.10 12.75
C GLU A 2 -8.83 3.63 11.43
N LYS A 3 -9.95 4.25 11.06
CA LYS A 3 -10.68 3.91 9.84
C LYS A 3 -9.99 4.62 8.67
N ILE A 4 -9.21 3.88 7.90
CA ILE A 4 -8.79 4.32 6.57
C ILE A 4 -9.87 3.99 5.54
N LYS A 5 -9.99 4.81 4.50
CA LYS A 5 -10.78 4.51 3.31
C LYS A 5 -9.83 4.39 2.13
N VAL A 6 -9.64 3.16 1.66
CA VAL A 6 -8.77 2.86 0.51
C VAL A 6 -9.40 3.46 -0.75
N LEU A 7 -8.58 4.15 -1.55
CA LEU A 7 -8.95 4.72 -2.83
C LEU A 7 -8.36 3.92 -4.00
N ALA A 8 -7.11 3.48 -3.88
CA ALA A 8 -6.42 2.66 -4.87
C ALA A 8 -5.29 1.86 -4.22
N ILE A 9 -4.97 0.71 -4.81
CA ILE A 9 -3.84 -0.13 -4.44
C ILE A 9 -3.12 -0.56 -5.72
N ASP A 10 -1.80 -0.57 -5.68
CA ASP A 10 -0.98 -1.16 -6.74
C ASP A 10 0.30 -1.79 -6.14
N SER A 11 0.99 -2.62 -6.93
CA SER A 11 2.26 -3.24 -6.58
C SER A 11 3.33 -2.87 -7.59
N HIS A 12 4.50 -2.47 -7.10
CA HIS A 12 5.63 -2.05 -7.91
C HIS A 12 6.91 -2.75 -7.47
N ARG A 13 7.99 -2.51 -8.24
CA ARG A 13 9.35 -2.87 -7.88
C ARG A 13 10.18 -1.60 -7.78
N ASN A 14 10.99 -1.47 -6.74
CA ASN A 14 11.85 -0.29 -6.58
C ASN A 14 13.11 -0.41 -7.44
N GLY A 15 13.88 0.68 -7.53
CA GLY A 15 15.16 0.69 -8.25
C GLY A 15 16.32 -0.04 -7.53
N ILE A 16 16.07 -0.63 -6.37
CA ILE A 16 17.08 -1.29 -5.53
C ILE A 16 16.88 -2.81 -5.68
N TYR A 17 17.58 -3.39 -6.65
CA TYR A 17 17.47 -4.82 -7.00
C TYR A 17 16.05 -5.29 -7.38
N GLY A 18 15.16 -4.36 -7.72
CA GLY A 18 13.78 -4.70 -8.05
C GLY A 18 12.96 -5.18 -6.85
N GLN A 19 13.32 -4.81 -5.62
CA GLN A 19 12.59 -5.24 -4.43
C GLN A 19 11.10 -4.83 -4.53
N PRO A 20 10.17 -5.77 -4.35
CA PRO A 20 8.74 -5.48 -4.49
C PRO A 20 8.24 -4.63 -3.32
N PHE A 21 7.25 -3.78 -3.60
CA PHE A 21 6.53 -3.04 -2.59
C PHE A 21 5.10 -2.77 -3.05
N SER A 22 4.20 -2.54 -2.09
CA SER A 22 2.81 -2.16 -2.38
C SER A 22 2.60 -0.69 -2.05
N VAL A 23 1.76 -0.04 -2.84
CA VAL A 23 1.36 1.36 -2.65
C VAL A 23 -0.14 1.39 -2.43
N VAL A 24 -0.57 2.16 -1.43
CA VAL A 24 -1.97 2.33 -1.09
C VAL A 24 -2.24 3.83 -1.03
N LEU A 25 -3.13 4.30 -1.91
CA LEU A 25 -3.73 5.62 -1.79
C LEU A 25 -4.97 5.50 -0.92
N PHE A 26 -5.07 6.28 0.16
CA PHE A 26 -6.19 6.22 1.09
C PHE A 26 -6.56 7.58 1.66
N GLU A 27 -7.80 7.71 2.11
CA GLU A 27 -8.23 8.81 2.98
C GLU A 27 -8.08 8.40 4.44
N TRP A 28 -7.48 9.29 5.22
CA TRP A 28 -7.41 9.17 6.67
C TRP A 28 -8.08 10.39 7.32
N ARG A 29 -8.81 10.16 8.40
CA ARG A 29 -9.45 11.23 9.17
C ARG A 29 -8.71 11.39 10.48
N ASP A 30 -8.08 12.55 10.62
CA ASP A 30 -7.40 13.00 11.82
C ASP A 30 -8.03 14.29 12.31
N ASP A 31 -8.49 14.30 13.55
CA ASP A 31 -9.19 15.43 14.17
C ASP A 31 -10.31 16.04 13.29
N GLY A 32 -11.13 15.17 12.68
CA GLY A 32 -12.23 15.56 11.79
C GLY A 32 -11.81 16.01 10.38
N LYS A 33 -10.52 16.24 10.13
CA LYS A 33 -9.98 16.59 8.81
C LYS A 33 -9.65 15.34 8.01
N ALA A 34 -10.24 15.23 6.81
CA ALA A 34 -9.86 14.20 5.84
C ALA A 34 -8.55 14.61 5.15
N ARG A 35 -7.61 13.68 5.05
CA ARG A 35 -6.31 13.83 4.37
C ARG A 35 -6.14 12.71 3.37
N ARG A 36 -5.53 13.03 2.22
CA ARG A 36 -5.13 12.03 1.23
C ARG A 36 -3.71 11.58 1.54
N MET A 37 -3.58 10.29 1.81
CA MET A 37 -2.34 9.68 2.26
C MET A 37 -1.87 8.65 1.25
N LEU A 38 -0.57 8.53 1.09
CA LEU A 38 0.09 7.46 0.35
C LEU A 38 0.85 6.59 1.33
N GLY A 39 0.42 5.35 1.48
CA GLY A 39 1.10 4.33 2.27
C GLY A 39 1.93 3.45 1.37
N ILE A 40 3.17 3.19 1.77
CA ILE A 40 4.10 2.32 1.06
C ILE A 40 4.55 1.23 2.01
N GLU A 41 4.37 -0.02 1.60
CA GLU A 41 4.63 -1.23 2.41
C GLU A 41 5.63 -2.12 1.67
N LEU A 42 6.78 -2.36 2.29
CA LEU A 42 7.92 -3.07 1.68
C LEU A 42 7.90 -4.59 1.89
N GLY A 43 6.85 -5.13 2.51
CA GLY A 43 6.68 -6.56 2.76
C GLY A 43 7.49 -7.11 3.95
N GLU A 44 7.27 -8.39 4.22
CA GLU A 44 7.88 -9.09 5.36
C GLU A 44 9.39 -9.29 5.23
N GLU A 45 9.93 -9.32 4.01
CA GLU A 45 11.37 -9.44 3.79
C GLU A 45 12.11 -8.20 4.31
N ALA A 46 11.61 -7.01 3.97
CA ALA A 46 12.13 -5.76 4.52
C ALA A 46 11.96 -5.66 6.04
N GLU A 47 10.88 -6.23 6.59
CA GLU A 47 10.64 -6.23 8.04
C GLU A 47 11.70 -7.05 8.79
N LYS A 48 12.13 -8.19 8.22
CA LYS A 48 13.19 -9.02 8.80
C LYS A 48 14.53 -8.28 8.83
N ASP A 49 14.84 -7.56 7.78
CA ASP A 49 16.09 -6.80 7.67
C ASP A 49 16.10 -5.57 8.57
N LEU A 50 14.96 -4.89 8.73
CA LEU A 50 14.84 -3.65 9.49
C LEU A 50 14.51 -3.87 10.97
N GLY A 51 14.01 -5.05 11.35
CA GLY A 51 13.53 -5.34 12.71
C GLY A 51 12.29 -4.54 13.13
N ALA A 52 11.58 -3.94 12.18
CA ALA A 52 10.40 -3.11 12.40
C ALA A 52 9.50 -3.10 11.15
N ALA A 53 8.22 -2.80 11.35
CA ALA A 53 7.24 -2.68 10.27
C ALA A 53 7.71 -1.68 9.20
N PRO A 54 7.99 -2.13 7.96
CA PRO A 54 8.61 -1.31 6.92
C PRO A 54 7.53 -0.57 6.13
N THR A 55 6.69 0.17 6.86
CA THR A 55 5.61 0.98 6.32
C THR A 55 5.97 2.44 6.48
N PHE A 56 5.80 3.23 5.43
CA PHE A 56 5.91 4.68 5.50
C PHE A 56 4.70 5.34 4.85
N VAL A 57 4.29 6.47 5.41
CA VAL A 57 3.07 7.17 5.00
C VAL A 57 3.39 8.63 4.80
N VAL A 58 2.95 9.18 3.67
CA VAL A 58 3.09 10.61 3.35
C VAL A 58 1.75 11.24 2.99
N ASP A 59 1.57 12.52 3.31
CA ASP A 59 0.43 13.31 2.85
C ASP A 59 0.66 13.72 1.40
N VAL A 60 -0.26 13.32 0.54
CA VAL A 60 -0.17 13.47 -0.92
C VAL A 60 -0.23 14.94 -1.31
N ASP A 61 -1.06 15.73 -0.62
CA ASP A 61 -1.27 17.14 -0.96
C ASP A 61 -0.04 17.96 -0.57
N MET A 62 0.57 17.64 0.57
CA MET A 62 1.82 18.27 0.99
C MET A 62 2.98 17.92 0.07
N ALA A 63 3.13 16.63 -0.29
CA ALA A 63 4.16 16.19 -1.23
C ALA A 63 3.97 16.84 -2.62
N ALA A 64 2.74 16.93 -3.12
CA ALA A 64 2.42 17.59 -4.38
C ALA A 64 2.71 19.10 -4.38
N ALA A 65 2.61 19.74 -3.22
CA ALA A 65 3.01 21.13 -3.02
C ALA A 65 4.55 21.32 -2.93
N GLY A 66 5.33 20.26 -3.10
CA GLY A 66 6.80 20.29 -3.01
C GLY A 66 7.34 20.24 -1.59
N ASN A 67 6.48 19.99 -0.58
CA ASN A 67 6.94 19.81 0.78
C ASN A 67 7.52 18.39 0.94
N VAL A 68 8.85 18.32 1.03
CA VAL A 68 9.63 17.10 1.29
C VAL A 68 10.37 17.17 2.64
N GLU A 69 9.95 18.08 3.51
CA GLU A 69 10.59 18.32 4.79
C GLU A 69 10.30 17.19 5.78
N PHE A 70 11.34 16.73 6.46
CA PHE A 70 11.26 15.64 7.43
C PHE A 70 10.31 16.01 8.58
N GLY A 71 9.38 15.11 8.90
CA GLY A 71 8.41 15.30 9.98
C GLY A 71 7.25 16.23 9.64
N HIS A 72 7.21 16.80 8.43
CA HIS A 72 6.14 17.72 8.01
C HIS A 72 5.13 17.02 7.10
N ASN A 73 5.62 16.27 6.12
CA ASN A 73 4.79 15.53 5.16
C ASN A 73 4.72 14.02 5.44
N SER A 74 5.33 13.55 6.54
CA SER A 74 5.52 12.13 6.86
C SER A 74 4.83 11.76 8.17
N TRP A 75 4.17 10.59 8.19
CA TRP A 75 3.50 10.04 9.37
C TRP A 75 4.12 8.73 9.80
N ARG A 76 3.93 8.40 11.08
CA ARG A 76 4.30 7.10 11.66
C ARG A 76 3.56 5.97 10.96
N GLY A 77 4.28 5.20 10.14
CA GLY A 77 3.67 4.14 9.33
C GLY A 77 3.15 2.95 10.12
N ASP A 78 3.72 2.68 11.29
CA ASP A 78 3.31 1.59 12.18
C ASP A 78 1.84 1.74 12.67
N HIS A 79 1.32 2.96 12.71
CA HIS A 79 -0.10 3.23 13.00
C HIS A 79 -1.03 2.67 11.91
N PHE A 80 -0.54 2.57 10.67
CA PHE A 80 -1.32 2.20 9.50
C PHE A 80 -1.04 0.78 9.01
N THR A 81 0.12 0.20 9.35
CA THR A 81 0.60 -1.11 8.85
C THR A 81 -0.47 -2.18 8.89
N GLY A 82 -1.17 -2.37 10.02
CA GLY A 82 -2.19 -3.41 10.14
C GLY A 82 -3.35 -3.24 9.15
N ALA A 83 -3.85 -2.00 8.99
CA ALA A 83 -4.94 -1.71 8.07
C ALA A 83 -4.50 -1.80 6.60
N LEU A 84 -3.30 -1.30 6.29
CA LEU A 84 -2.73 -1.35 4.94
C LEU A 84 -2.45 -2.79 4.51
N ARG A 85 -1.80 -3.61 5.34
CA ARG A 85 -1.52 -5.01 5.04
C ARG A 85 -2.79 -5.81 4.81
N LYS A 86 -3.83 -5.57 5.63
CA LYS A 86 -5.14 -6.18 5.42
C LYS A 86 -5.71 -5.83 4.04
N ALA A 87 -5.74 -4.54 3.70
CA ALA A 87 -6.27 -4.10 2.41
C ALA A 87 -5.45 -4.63 1.21
N ILE A 88 -4.13 -4.69 1.34
CA ILE A 88 -3.23 -5.25 0.32
C ILE A 88 -3.51 -6.74 0.12
N ALA A 89 -3.70 -7.51 1.21
CA ALA A 89 -4.03 -8.93 1.12
C ALA A 89 -5.37 -9.16 0.40
N GLU A 90 -6.42 -8.44 0.82
CA GLU A 90 -7.75 -8.51 0.19
C GLU A 90 -7.70 -8.14 -1.30
N TRP A 91 -6.92 -7.11 -1.66
CA TRP A 91 -6.72 -6.72 -3.05
C TRP A 91 -5.98 -7.80 -3.86
N ARG A 92 -4.92 -8.41 -3.32
CA ARG A 92 -4.19 -9.50 -3.99
C ARG A 92 -5.05 -10.74 -4.20
N ASP A 93 -5.88 -11.08 -3.24
CA ASP A 93 -6.79 -12.22 -3.34
C ASP A 93 -7.86 -11.99 -4.42
N ALA A 94 -8.38 -10.77 -4.52
CA ALA A 94 -9.30 -10.38 -5.59
C ALA A 94 -8.64 -10.47 -6.98
N GLN A 95 -7.43 -9.92 -7.15
CA GLN A 95 -6.68 -10.00 -8.41
C GLN A 95 -6.38 -11.45 -8.81
N ARG A 96 -6.04 -12.31 -7.84
CA ARG A 96 -5.78 -13.74 -8.08
C ARG A 96 -7.05 -14.46 -8.52
N ALA A 97 -8.18 -14.21 -7.85
CA ALA A 97 -9.46 -14.81 -8.22
C ALA A 97 -9.91 -14.40 -9.63
N GLU A 98 -9.69 -13.14 -10.01
CA GLU A 98 -9.95 -12.66 -11.37
C GLU A 98 -9.07 -13.36 -12.40
N TRP A 99 -7.75 -13.46 -12.14
CA TRP A 99 -6.81 -14.16 -13.00
C TRP A 99 -7.14 -15.66 -13.15
N ASP A 100 -7.48 -16.33 -12.04
CA ASP A 100 -7.85 -17.75 -12.07
C ASP A 100 -9.15 -17.97 -12.86
N ALA A 101 -10.12 -17.05 -12.75
CA ALA A 101 -11.33 -17.07 -13.56
C ALA A 101 -11.05 -16.84 -15.06
N GLU A 102 -10.15 -15.90 -15.37
CA GLU A 102 -9.70 -15.64 -16.75
C GLU A 102 -9.04 -16.89 -17.33
N LEU A 103 -8.09 -17.51 -16.62
CA LEU A 103 -7.43 -18.74 -17.03
C LEU A 103 -8.41 -19.90 -17.25
N ALA A 104 -9.39 -20.07 -16.36
CA ALA A 104 -10.41 -21.10 -16.51
C ALA A 104 -11.32 -20.87 -17.73
N SER A 105 -11.49 -19.61 -18.14
CA SER A 105 -12.26 -19.21 -19.33
C SER A 105 -11.46 -19.21 -20.63
N ALA A 106 -10.13 -19.38 -20.56
CA ALA A 106 -9.25 -19.30 -21.71
C ALA A 106 -9.46 -20.50 -22.68
N PRO A 107 -9.75 -20.25 -23.97
CA PRO A 107 -9.94 -21.32 -24.95
C PRO A 107 -8.64 -22.12 -25.13
N GLY A 108 -8.67 -23.39 -24.73
CA GLY A 108 -7.53 -24.32 -24.81
C GLY A 108 -7.11 -24.97 -23.49
N ALA A 109 -7.72 -24.62 -22.36
CA ALA A 109 -7.40 -25.20 -21.05
C ALA A 109 -7.88 -26.67 -20.86
N ALA A 110 -8.57 -27.25 -21.84
CA ALA A 110 -8.97 -28.65 -21.87
C ALA A 110 -8.43 -29.31 -23.15
N ALA A 111 -7.17 -29.74 -23.10
CA ALA A 111 -6.57 -30.67 -24.06
C ALA A 111 -5.71 -31.68 -23.30
#